data_AF-A0A2D4GAM6-F1
#
_entry.id   AF-A0A2D4GAM6-F1
#
_cell.length_a   1.000
_cell.length_b   1.000
_cell.length_c   1.000
_cell.angle_alpha   90.00
_cell.angle_beta   90.00
_cell.angle_gamma   90.00
#
_symmetry.space_group_name_H-M   'P 1'
#
loop_
_entity.id
_entity.type
_entity.pdbx_description
1 polymer ?
#
loop_
_entity_poly.entity_id
_entity_poly.type
_entity_poly.pdbx_seq_one_letter_code
_entity_poly.pdbx_strand_id
1 'polypeptide(L)'
;LARWLLCSGSLRWYLHPTEEELRILAGKQQKGKSKKDRKYNGQIENKPLTIPKDINLHLETKSITEIDALALHYFPEYQWLVDFTVAATVVYLITEAYYTWMKPSQEMNISIVWCFLVLAFAIKILFSLTTHYFKVEEGGERSVCVTFGFFFFVKAMVILIVTENYLEFGLESGFSNFSESAVQFFEKQGLESQGPVSKLTFKLFLAILCSLIGAFLTFPGLRLAQMHLDALSLTTEKITQTLLHINFLAPLLMVLL
;
A
#
# COMPACT_ATOMS: atom_id res chain seq x y z
N LEU A 1 3.68 10.44 14.03
CA LEU A 1 4.83 9.56 13.69
C LEU A 1 5.13 9.56 12.20
N ALA A 2 4.11 9.43 11.34
CA ALA A 2 4.29 9.30 9.90
C ALA A 2 5.06 10.48 9.27
N ARG A 3 4.80 11.71 9.73
CA ARG A 3 5.51 12.92 9.29
C ARG A 3 7.00 12.85 9.59
N TRP A 4 7.34 12.45 10.82
CA TRP A 4 8.72 12.31 11.26
C TRP A 4 9.45 11.24 10.42
N LEU A 5 8.77 10.14 10.10
CA LEU A 5 9.34 9.05 9.30
C LEU A 5 9.77 9.53 7.90
N LEU A 6 8.94 10.37 7.26
CA LEU A 6 9.24 10.92 5.93
C LEU A 6 10.14 12.18 5.95
N CYS A 7 10.05 13.01 7.00
CA CYS A 7 10.72 14.31 7.09
C CYS A 7 11.97 14.30 8.00
N SER A 8 12.46 13.14 8.41
CA SER A 8 13.65 12.98 9.27
C SER A 8 14.98 13.42 8.63
N GLY A 9 14.96 13.91 7.38
CA GLY A 9 16.14 14.30 6.61
C GLY A 9 16.85 13.15 5.89
N SER A 10 16.35 11.92 6.06
CA SER A 10 16.84 10.72 5.35
C SER A 10 16.42 10.67 3.89
N LEU A 11 15.19 11.11 3.58
CA LEU A 11 14.69 11.23 2.22
C LEU A 11 15.14 12.55 1.58
N ARG A 12 15.72 12.41 0.39
CA ARG A 12 16.11 13.53 -0.47
C ARG A 12 15.43 13.37 -1.82
N TRP A 13 15.00 14.49 -2.39
CA TRP A 13 14.50 14.54 -3.76
C TRP A 13 15.46 15.38 -4.61
N TYR A 14 15.54 15.03 -5.89
CA TYR A 14 16.32 15.79 -6.86
C TYR A 14 15.52 17.01 -7.31
N LEU A 15 16.13 18.19 -7.19
CA LEU A 15 15.53 19.40 -7.73
C LEU A 15 15.56 19.33 -9.26
N HIS A 16 14.54 19.88 -9.91
CA HIS A 16 14.60 20.07 -11.35
C HIS A 16 15.68 21.12 -11.66
N PRO A 17 16.57 20.87 -12.63
CA PRO A 17 17.58 21.84 -13.02
C PRO A 17 16.90 23.06 -13.63
N THR A 18 17.41 24.25 -13.33
CA THR A 18 16.84 25.47 -13.90
C THR A 18 17.18 25.60 -15.39
N GLU A 19 16.36 26.32 -16.16
CA GLU A 19 16.65 26.56 -17.59
C GLU A 19 18.01 27.22 -17.80
N GLU A 20 18.45 28.05 -16.85
CA GLU A 20 19.76 28.70 -16.90
C GLU A 20 20.91 27.71 -16.67
N GLU A 21 20.80 26.81 -15.69
CA GLU A 21 21.79 25.74 -15.47
C GLU A 21 21.89 24.82 -16.68
N LEU A 22 20.75 24.42 -17.25
CA LEU A 22 20.69 23.62 -18.47
C LEU A 22 21.37 24.35 -19.65
N ARG A 23 21.17 25.67 -19.76
CA ARG A 23 21.76 26.48 -20.81
C ARG A 23 23.28 26.65 -20.64
N ILE A 24 23.75 26.83 -19.41
CA ILE A 24 25.18 26.90 -19.07
C ILE A 24 25.84 25.55 -19.38
N LEU A 25 25.26 24.44 -18.92
CA LEU A 25 25.78 23.09 -19.14
C LEU A 25 25.73 22.67 -20.62
N ALA A 26 24.76 23.16 -21.39
CA ALA A 26 24.70 22.98 -22.84
C ALA A 26 25.72 23.82 -23.63
N GLY A 27 26.58 24.59 -22.96
CA GLY A 27 27.55 25.48 -23.61
C GLY A 27 26.91 26.65 -24.35
N LYS A 28 25.61 26.91 -24.13
CA LYS A 28 24.84 28.00 -24.74
C LYS A 28 24.91 29.26 -23.87
N GLN A 29 26.09 29.64 -23.39
CA GLN A 29 26.25 30.96 -22.78
C GLN A 29 25.93 32.03 -23.84
N GLN A 30 25.16 33.05 -23.44
CA GLN A 30 24.97 34.26 -24.23
C GLN A 30 26.34 34.90 -24.47
N LYS A 31 26.98 34.57 -25.59
CA LYS A 31 28.08 35.40 -26.11
C LYS A 31 27.50 36.80 -26.27
N GLY A 32 28.12 37.74 -25.56
CA GLY A 32 27.64 39.11 -25.41
C GLY A 32 27.18 39.72 -26.73
N LYS A 33 26.20 40.62 -26.59
CA LYS A 33 25.69 41.53 -27.64
C LYS A 33 26.80 42.01 -28.58
N SER A 34 27.04 41.32 -29.69
CA SER A 34 27.72 41.88 -30.86
C SER A 34 27.60 40.95 -32.06
N LYS A 35 26.48 41.07 -32.79
CA LYS A 35 26.47 41.15 -34.26
C LYS A 35 25.07 41.39 -34.79
N LYS A 36 24.85 42.66 -35.12
CA LYS A 36 24.20 43.19 -36.33
C LYS A 36 22.82 42.59 -36.69
N ASP A 37 21.81 43.45 -36.51
CA ASP A 37 20.48 43.35 -37.08
C ASP A 37 20.43 42.61 -38.42
N ARG A 38 19.74 41.47 -38.43
CA ARG A 38 18.99 41.00 -39.59
C ARG A 38 17.56 40.75 -39.15
N LYS A 39 16.75 41.81 -39.22
CA LYS A 39 15.30 41.68 -39.33
C LYS A 39 15.01 40.80 -40.54
N TYR A 40 14.54 39.58 -40.31
CA TYR A 40 13.77 38.81 -41.27
C TYR A 40 12.38 38.57 -40.67
N ASN A 41 11.39 38.71 -41.53
CA ASN A 41 9.96 38.75 -41.25
C ASN A 41 9.45 37.68 -40.27
N GLY A 42 8.64 38.12 -39.31
CA GLY A 42 7.30 37.55 -39.09
C GLY A 42 7.14 36.19 -38.41
N GLN A 43 8.20 35.56 -37.90
CA GLN A 43 8.05 34.31 -37.13
C GLN A 43 9.00 34.34 -35.94
N ILE A 44 8.47 34.73 -34.77
CA ILE A 44 9.07 34.36 -33.49
C ILE A 44 8.81 32.86 -33.36
N GLU A 45 9.65 32.04 -33.98
CA GLU A 45 9.69 30.63 -33.64
C GLU A 45 10.15 30.56 -32.19
N ASN A 46 9.20 30.35 -31.27
CA ASN A 46 9.44 29.72 -29.98
C ASN A 46 9.94 28.30 -30.23
N LYS A 47 11.14 28.16 -30.81
CA LYS A 47 11.82 26.88 -30.91
C LYS A 47 12.14 26.45 -29.49
N PRO A 48 11.58 25.34 -28.99
CA PRO A 48 11.85 24.88 -27.64
C PRO A 48 13.37 24.69 -27.47
N LEU A 49 13.89 25.09 -26.32
CA LEU A 49 15.31 25.01 -26.00
C LEU A 49 15.80 23.57 -26.19
N THR A 50 16.48 23.29 -27.31
CA THR A 50 17.00 21.94 -27.58
C THR A 50 18.27 21.76 -26.78
N ILE A 51 18.22 20.90 -25.78
CA ILE A 51 19.32 20.56 -24.87
C ILE A 51 19.88 19.20 -25.33
N PRO A 52 21.21 19.08 -25.54
CA PRO A 52 21.87 17.80 -25.83
C PRO A 52 21.53 16.74 -24.78
N LYS A 53 21.31 15.48 -25.21
CA LYS A 53 20.98 14.37 -24.31
C LYS A 53 22.15 13.93 -23.42
N ASP A 54 23.39 14.17 -23.86
CA ASP A 54 24.61 13.69 -23.20
C ASP A 54 25.23 14.73 -22.24
N ILE A 55 24.41 15.60 -21.65
CA ILE A 55 24.89 16.58 -20.68
C ILE A 55 25.09 15.93 -19.31
N ASN A 56 26.27 16.16 -18.73
CA ASN A 56 26.58 15.81 -17.35
C ASN A 56 25.81 16.73 -16.39
N LEU A 57 24.58 16.32 -16.05
CA LEU A 57 23.69 16.98 -15.10
C LEU A 57 24.05 16.56 -13.67
N HIS A 58 24.59 17.49 -12.89
CA HIS A 58 24.66 17.35 -11.44
C HIS A 58 23.37 17.90 -10.82
N LEU A 59 22.46 17.00 -10.43
CA LEU A 59 21.20 17.38 -9.79
C LEU A 59 21.44 17.73 -8.32
N GLU A 60 20.98 18.90 -7.90
CA GLU A 60 20.99 19.26 -6.49
C GLU A 60 19.97 18.42 -5.72
N THR A 61 20.38 17.93 -4.54
CA THR A 61 19.50 17.18 -3.65
C THR A 61 19.00 18.06 -2.52
N LYS A 62 17.69 18.13 -2.33
CA LYS A 62 17.06 18.81 -1.19
C LYS A 62 16.39 17.78 -0.27
N SER A 63 16.47 17.98 1.05
CA SER A 63 15.74 17.16 2.01
C SER A 63 14.23 17.45 1.93
N ILE A 64 13.41 16.41 2.04
CA ILE A 64 11.95 16.57 2.03
C ILE A 64 11.51 17.31 3.30
N THR A 65 10.78 18.41 3.14
CA THR A 65 10.17 19.15 4.25
C THR A 65 8.69 18.81 4.41
N GLU A 66 8.09 19.17 5.55
CA GLU A 66 6.67 18.86 5.82
C GLU A 66 5.72 19.44 4.76
N ILE A 67 6.05 20.61 4.24
CA ILE A 67 5.26 21.30 3.21
C ILE A 67 5.31 20.52 1.89
N ASP A 68 6.49 19.99 1.54
CA ASP A 68 6.66 19.17 0.35
C ASP A 68 5.91 17.84 0.48
N ALA A 69 5.88 17.26 1.68
CA ALA A 69 5.19 16.01 1.95
C ALA A 69 3.66 16.14 1.82
N LEU A 70 3.09 17.29 2.21
CA LEU A 70 1.66 17.59 2.06
C LEU A 70 1.20 17.68 0.60
N ALA A 71 2.12 17.93 -0.34
CA ALA A 71 1.79 17.95 -1.77
C ALA A 71 1.55 16.54 -2.35
N LEU A 72 1.96 15.47 -1.65
CA LEU A 72 1.69 14.11 -2.10
C LEU A 72 0.22 13.76 -1.91
N HIS A 73 -0.42 13.29 -2.98
CA HIS A 73 -1.86 13.00 -3.02
C HIS A 73 -2.34 12.06 -1.90
N TYR A 74 -1.56 11.03 -1.56
CA TYR A 74 -1.91 10.02 -0.55
C TYR A 74 -1.27 10.24 0.83
N PHE A 75 -0.63 11.39 1.04
CA PHE A 75 0.05 11.66 2.32
C PHE A 75 -0.91 11.75 3.51
N PRO A 76 -2.09 12.39 3.42
CA PRO A 76 -3.05 12.39 4.52
C PRO A 76 -3.50 10.99 4.93
N GLU A 77 -3.80 10.12 3.96
CA GLU A 77 -4.20 8.73 4.16
C GLU A 77 -3.08 7.91 4.79
N TYR A 78 -1.85 8.07 4.29
CA TYR A 78 -0.67 7.45 4.87
C TYR A 78 -0.45 7.88 6.32
N GLN A 79 -0.55 9.18 6.59
CA GLN A 79 -0.37 9.72 7.94
C GLN A 79 -1.38 9.11 8.90
N TRP A 80 -2.66 9.10 8.52
CA TRP A 80 -3.72 8.51 9.34
C TRP A 80 -3.50 7.02 9.59
N LEU A 81 -3.16 6.25 8.55
CA LEU A 81 -2.94 4.82 8.70
C LEU A 81 -1.80 4.52 9.69
N VAL A 82 -0.66 5.17 9.53
CA VAL A 82 0.52 4.92 10.37
C VAL A 82 0.28 5.39 11.81
N ASP A 83 -0.20 6.62 11.99
CA ASP A 83 -0.40 7.18 13.33
C ASP A 83 -1.48 6.39 14.10
N PHE A 84 -2.56 5.97 13.41
CA PHE A 84 -3.61 5.16 14.02
C PHE A 84 -3.15 3.72 14.33
N THR A 85 -2.36 3.10 13.44
CA THR A 85 -1.81 1.74 13.68
C THR A 85 -0.92 1.72 14.92
N VAL A 86 -0.08 2.74 15.10
CA VAL A 86 0.78 2.86 16.27
C VAL A 86 -0.05 3.03 17.54
N ALA A 87 -1.04 3.93 17.51
CA ALA A 87 -1.95 4.13 18.65
C ALA A 87 -2.72 2.85 19.00
N ALA A 88 -3.30 2.16 18.02
CA ALA A 88 -3.99 0.89 18.21
C ALA A 88 -3.06 -0.19 18.78
N THR A 89 -1.81 -0.24 18.32
CA THR A 89 -0.80 -1.17 18.86
C THR A 89 -0.50 -0.87 20.33
N VAL A 90 -0.33 0.40 20.70
CA VAL A 90 -0.13 0.78 22.11
C VAL A 90 -1.33 0.41 22.97
N VAL A 91 -2.56 0.69 22.50
CA VAL A 91 -3.79 0.29 23.20
C VAL A 91 -3.82 -1.23 23.37
N TYR A 92 -3.54 -2.00 22.31
CA TYR A 92 -3.49 -3.45 22.36
C TYR A 92 -2.48 -3.97 23.38
N LEU A 93 -1.25 -3.47 23.38
CA LEU A 93 -0.21 -3.88 24.33
C LEU A 93 -0.58 -3.55 25.78
N ILE A 94 -1.16 -2.38 26.03
CA ILE A 94 -1.60 -1.99 27.38
C ILE A 94 -2.74 -2.91 27.83
N THR A 95 -3.70 -3.19 26.96
CA THR A 95 -4.80 -4.09 27.28
C THR A 95 -4.28 -5.51 27.51
N GLU A 96 -3.37 -6.02 26.69
CA GLU A 96 -2.78 -7.34 26.90
C GLU A 96 -2.02 -7.42 28.24
N ALA A 97 -1.21 -6.41 28.57
CA ALA A 97 -0.54 -6.31 29.87
C ALA A 97 -1.55 -6.30 31.04
N TYR A 98 -2.65 -5.56 30.91
CA TYR A 98 -3.72 -5.55 31.90
C TYR A 98 -4.38 -6.92 32.08
N TYR A 99 -4.71 -7.62 30.98
CA TYR A 99 -5.32 -8.94 31.03
C TYR A 99 -4.37 -9.98 31.63
N THR A 100 -3.07 -9.92 31.34
CA THR A 100 -2.08 -10.84 31.93
C THR A 100 -1.95 -10.67 33.45
N TRP A 101 -2.09 -9.45 33.97
CA TRP A 101 -1.97 -9.17 35.40
C TRP A 101 -3.27 -9.36 36.18
N MET A 102 -4.40 -8.89 35.65
CA MET A 102 -5.67 -8.85 36.40
C MET A 102 -6.62 -10.03 36.11
N LYS A 103 -6.39 -10.79 35.03
CA LYS A 103 -7.22 -11.94 34.60
C LYS A 103 -8.74 -11.67 34.69
N PRO A 104 -9.25 -10.60 34.07
CA PRO A 104 -10.68 -10.31 34.07
C PRO A 104 -11.44 -11.41 33.29
N SER A 105 -12.52 -11.95 33.87
CA SER A 105 -13.17 -13.16 33.37
C SER A 105 -14.37 -12.93 32.43
N GLN A 106 -14.81 -11.68 32.21
CA GLN A 106 -16.06 -11.42 31.47
C GLN A 106 -16.11 -10.15 30.60
N GLU A 107 -15.00 -9.45 30.39
CA GLU A 107 -15.01 -8.20 29.61
C GLU A 107 -14.53 -8.42 28.17
N MET A 108 -15.30 -7.90 27.21
CA MET A 108 -14.90 -7.87 25.80
C MET A 108 -13.66 -6.99 25.65
N ASN A 109 -12.62 -7.55 25.04
CA ASN A 109 -11.38 -6.82 24.83
C ASN A 109 -11.58 -5.69 23.81
N ILE A 110 -11.70 -4.46 24.30
CA ILE A 110 -11.88 -3.25 23.48
C ILE A 110 -10.73 -3.08 22.47
N SER A 111 -9.51 -3.53 22.76
CA SER A 111 -8.39 -3.36 21.85
C SER A 111 -8.58 -4.10 20.52
N ILE A 112 -9.37 -5.18 20.52
CA ILE A 112 -9.75 -5.90 19.30
C ILE A 112 -10.55 -4.99 18.36
N VAL A 113 -11.40 -4.10 18.89
CA VAL A 113 -12.14 -3.11 18.09
C VAL A 113 -11.19 -2.14 17.41
N TRP A 114 -10.13 -1.70 18.11
CA TRP A 114 -9.09 -0.85 17.53
C TRP A 114 -8.34 -1.58 16.40
N CYS A 115 -8.03 -2.87 16.56
CA CYS A 115 -7.44 -3.69 15.51
C CYS A 115 -8.37 -3.79 14.28
N PHE A 116 -9.68 -3.99 14.48
CA PHE A 116 -10.65 -4.01 13.38
C PHE A 116 -10.73 -2.66 12.65
N LEU A 117 -10.61 -1.54 13.37
CA LEU A 117 -10.56 -0.21 12.75
C LEU A 117 -9.30 -0.01 11.90
N VAL A 118 -8.13 -0.50 12.36
CA VAL A 118 -6.89 -0.49 11.55
C VAL A 118 -7.10 -1.30 10.26
N LEU A 119 -7.68 -2.50 10.37
CA LEU A 119 -7.97 -3.35 9.22
C LEU A 119 -8.95 -2.65 8.25
N ALA A 120 -9.99 -1.99 8.76
CA ALA A 120 -10.93 -1.24 7.94
C ALA A 120 -10.27 -0.07 7.20
N PHE A 121 -9.36 0.67 7.85
CA PHE A 121 -8.58 1.72 7.20
C PHE A 121 -7.65 1.17 6.13
N ALA A 122 -6.99 0.03 6.37
CA ALA A 122 -6.16 -0.63 5.37
C ALA A 122 -6.99 -1.05 4.14
N ILE A 123 -8.15 -1.69 4.34
CA ILE A 123 -9.06 -2.08 3.26
C ILE A 123 -9.56 -0.86 2.49
N LYS A 124 -9.94 0.22 3.17
CA LYS A 124 -10.36 1.49 2.54
C LYS A 124 -9.26 2.05 1.63
N ILE A 125 -8.01 2.07 2.10
CA ILE A 125 -6.88 2.58 1.32
C ILE A 125 -6.60 1.68 0.11
N LEU A 126 -6.60 0.35 0.30
CA LEU A 126 -6.46 -0.61 -0.78
C LEU A 126 -7.55 -0.44 -1.85
N PHE A 127 -8.79 -0.21 -1.44
CA PHE A 127 -9.90 0.07 -2.35
C PHE A 127 -9.72 1.40 -3.09
N SER A 128 -9.34 2.47 -2.38
CA SER A 128 -9.07 3.80 -2.97
C SER A 128 -7.95 3.73 -4.02
N LEU A 129 -6.89 2.99 -3.70
CA LEU A 129 -5.75 2.80 -4.58
C LEU A 129 -6.14 1.98 -5.82
N THR A 130 -6.89 0.88 -5.62
CA THR A 130 -7.40 0.07 -6.73
C THR A 130 -8.33 0.88 -7.64
N THR A 131 -9.22 1.69 -7.09
CA THR A 131 -10.11 2.54 -7.90
C THR A 131 -9.35 3.61 -8.69
N HIS A 132 -8.25 4.13 -8.16
CA HIS A 132 -7.38 5.02 -8.92
C HIS A 132 -6.76 4.30 -10.13
N TYR A 133 -6.22 3.09 -9.95
CA TYR A 133 -5.65 2.30 -11.04
C TYR A 133 -6.70 1.93 -12.11
N PHE A 134 -7.94 1.67 -11.71
CA PHE A 134 -9.01 1.38 -12.66
C PHE A 134 -9.47 2.60 -13.48
N LYS A 135 -9.17 3.82 -13.03
CA LYS A 135 -9.50 5.06 -13.76
C LYS A 135 -8.46 5.47 -14.80
N VAL A 136 -7.24 4.92 -14.73
CA VAL A 136 -6.17 5.21 -15.69
C VAL A 136 -6.45 4.45 -16.99
N GLU A 137 -6.89 5.15 -18.03
CA GLU A 137 -7.37 4.55 -19.30
C GLU A 137 -6.26 3.88 -20.13
N GLU A 138 -4.99 4.27 -19.97
CA GLU A 138 -3.88 3.79 -20.81
C GLU A 138 -3.07 2.63 -20.18
N GLY A 139 -3.45 2.15 -18.99
CA GLY A 139 -2.69 1.15 -18.24
C GLY A 139 -3.20 -0.29 -18.37
N GLY A 140 -2.30 -1.25 -18.61
CA GLY A 140 -2.57 -2.70 -18.45
C GLY A 140 -2.79 -3.13 -16.98
N GLU A 141 -2.83 -2.18 -16.04
CA GLU A 141 -2.94 -2.41 -14.60
C GLU A 141 -4.31 -3.00 -14.23
N ARG A 142 -5.37 -2.56 -14.92
CA ARG A 142 -6.73 -3.10 -14.75
C ARG A 142 -6.81 -4.58 -15.11
N SER A 143 -6.22 -4.97 -16.25
CA SER A 143 -6.28 -6.37 -16.68
C SER A 143 -5.50 -7.26 -15.73
N VAL A 144 -4.32 -6.83 -15.28
CA VAL A 144 -3.53 -7.53 -14.25
C VAL A 144 -4.34 -7.72 -12.97
N CYS A 145 -4.98 -6.67 -12.45
CA CYS A 145 -5.79 -6.77 -11.24
C CYS A 145 -6.94 -7.77 -11.38
N VAL A 146 -7.66 -7.78 -12.51
CA VAL A 146 -8.77 -8.71 -12.77
C VAL A 146 -8.27 -10.14 -12.94
N THR A 147 -7.20 -10.35 -13.69
CA THR A 147 -6.61 -11.69 -13.91
C THR A 147 -6.13 -12.30 -12.59
N PHE A 148 -5.44 -11.53 -11.75
CA PHE A 148 -5.01 -12.02 -10.45
C PHE A 148 -6.18 -12.22 -9.48
N GLY A 149 -7.21 -11.38 -9.53
CA GLY A 149 -8.46 -11.63 -8.80
C GLY A 149 -9.04 -13.01 -9.13
N PHE A 150 -9.20 -13.32 -10.43
CA PHE A 150 -9.68 -14.64 -10.85
C PHE A 150 -8.73 -15.78 -10.45
N PHE A 151 -7.41 -15.57 -10.56
CA PHE A 151 -6.41 -16.55 -10.12
C PHE A 151 -6.56 -16.86 -8.61
N PHE A 152 -6.69 -15.83 -7.76
CA PHE A 152 -6.90 -16.02 -6.33
C PHE A 152 -8.26 -16.64 -6.01
N PHE A 153 -9.31 -16.33 -6.77
CA PHE A 153 -10.60 -16.98 -6.64
C PHE A 153 -10.50 -18.49 -6.88
N VAL A 154 -9.91 -18.91 -8.00
CA VAL A 154 -9.73 -20.33 -8.33
C VAL A 154 -8.86 -21.02 -7.27
N LYS A 155 -7.76 -20.39 -6.87
CA LYS A 155 -6.88 -20.92 -5.82
C LYS A 155 -7.64 -21.09 -4.49
N ALA A 156 -8.42 -20.10 -4.08
CA ALA A 156 -9.21 -20.17 -2.86
C ALA A 156 -10.28 -21.27 -2.94
N MET A 157 -10.96 -21.41 -4.08
CA MET A 157 -11.94 -22.49 -4.29
C MET A 157 -11.30 -23.88 -4.21
N VAL A 158 -10.12 -24.07 -4.81
CA VAL A 158 -9.36 -25.33 -4.72
C VAL A 158 -8.94 -25.63 -3.28
N ILE A 159 -8.54 -24.61 -2.51
CA ILE A 159 -8.16 -24.80 -1.10
C ILE A 159 -9.38 -25.10 -0.23
N LEU A 160 -10.51 -24.40 -0.42
CA LEU A 160 -11.71 -24.51 0.41
C LEU A 160 -12.56 -25.76 0.12
N ILE A 161 -12.42 -26.37 -1.07
CA ILE A 161 -13.09 -27.62 -1.41
C ILE A 161 -12.39 -28.84 -0.78
N VAL A 162 -11.08 -28.74 -0.52
CA VAL A 162 -10.34 -29.80 0.19
C VAL A 162 -10.94 -29.97 1.58
N THR A 163 -11.11 -31.23 1.98
CA THR A 163 -11.70 -31.56 3.28
C THR A 163 -10.76 -31.19 4.42
N GLU A 164 -11.33 -30.78 5.55
CA GLU A 164 -10.56 -30.33 6.72
C GLU A 164 -9.65 -31.40 7.31
N ASN A 165 -9.92 -32.67 7.00
CA ASN A 165 -9.08 -33.79 7.39
C ASN A 165 -7.65 -33.70 6.82
N TYR A 166 -7.46 -32.93 5.75
CA TYR A 166 -6.14 -32.69 5.15
C TYR A 166 -5.61 -31.28 5.40
N LEU A 167 -6.50 -30.29 5.49
CA LEU A 167 -6.15 -28.90 5.76
C LEU A 167 -6.87 -28.46 7.04
N GLU A 168 -6.14 -28.44 8.15
CA GLU A 168 -6.64 -28.11 9.50
C GLU A 168 -7.05 -26.62 9.66
N PHE A 169 -7.91 -26.11 8.77
CA PHE A 169 -8.37 -24.73 8.79
C PHE A 169 -9.39 -24.44 9.91
N GLY A 170 -10.04 -25.48 10.45
CA GLY A 170 -11.08 -25.34 11.48
C GLY A 170 -12.31 -24.53 11.01
N LEU A 171 -12.56 -24.48 9.70
CA LEU A 171 -13.61 -23.67 9.09
C LEU A 171 -15.01 -24.21 9.43
N GLU A 172 -15.16 -25.53 9.54
CA GLU A 172 -16.40 -26.23 9.84
C GLU A 172 -16.81 -25.99 11.30
N SER A 173 -15.84 -26.08 12.23
CA SER A 173 -16.05 -25.73 13.64
C SER A 173 -16.33 -24.23 13.81
N GLY A 174 -15.60 -23.37 13.09
CA GLY A 174 -15.87 -21.93 13.07
C GLY A 174 -17.28 -21.62 12.55
N PHE A 175 -17.70 -22.29 11.47
CA PHE A 175 -19.03 -22.14 10.88
C PHE A 175 -20.13 -22.65 11.81
N SER A 176 -19.95 -23.79 12.48
CA SER A 176 -20.94 -24.31 13.44
C SER A 176 -21.13 -23.35 14.61
N ASN A 177 -20.04 -22.84 15.19
CA ASN A 177 -20.08 -21.89 16.30
C ASN A 177 -20.74 -20.57 15.90
N PHE A 178 -20.42 -20.07 14.69
CA PHE A 178 -21.04 -18.88 14.14
C PHE A 178 -22.55 -19.09 13.89
N SER A 179 -22.91 -20.20 13.26
CA SER A 179 -24.31 -20.52 12.97
C SER A 179 -25.14 -20.67 14.25
N GLU A 180 -24.60 -21.34 15.27
CA GLU A 180 -25.25 -21.49 16.57
C GLU A 180 -25.44 -20.12 17.26
N SER A 181 -24.38 -19.31 17.30
CA SER A 181 -24.44 -17.95 17.87
C SER A 181 -25.43 -17.05 17.14
N ALA A 182 -25.52 -17.16 15.82
CA ALA A 182 -26.44 -16.40 15.00
C ALA A 182 -27.90 -16.81 15.27
N VAL A 183 -28.18 -18.11 15.35
CA VAL A 183 -29.52 -18.61 15.69
C VAL A 183 -29.96 -18.11 17.07
N GLN A 184 -29.11 -18.21 18.09
CA GLN A 184 -29.40 -17.70 19.44
C GLN A 184 -29.66 -16.18 19.44
N PHE A 185 -28.96 -15.41 18.60
CA PHE A 185 -29.20 -13.98 18.45
C PHE A 185 -30.55 -13.67 17.79
N PHE A 186 -30.90 -14.40 16.73
CA PHE A 186 -32.17 -14.23 16.02
C PHE A 186 -33.38 -14.63 16.89
N GLU A 187 -33.25 -15.72 17.64
CA GLU A 187 -34.27 -16.15 18.61
C GLU A 187 -34.53 -15.08 19.68
N LYS A 188 -33.47 -14.44 20.20
CA LYS A 188 -33.60 -13.31 21.13
C LYS A 188 -34.28 -12.08 20.52
N GLN A 189 -34.21 -11.92 19.20
CA GLN A 189 -34.91 -10.87 18.45
C GLN A 189 -36.32 -11.29 17.99
N GLY A 190 -36.78 -12.49 18.38
CA GLY A 190 -38.11 -13.01 18.04
C GLY A 190 -38.27 -13.47 16.59
N LEU A 191 -37.15 -13.71 15.89
CA LEU A 191 -37.15 -14.22 14.51
C LEU A 191 -36.81 -15.71 14.52
N GLU A 192 -37.74 -16.58 14.12
CA GLU A 192 -37.44 -17.98 13.86
C GLU A 192 -36.62 -18.10 12.56
N SER A 193 -35.38 -18.56 12.67
CA SER A 193 -34.48 -18.76 11.53
C SER A 193 -33.92 -20.17 11.51
N GLN A 194 -34.06 -20.89 10.39
CA GLN A 194 -33.52 -22.26 10.20
C GLN A 194 -32.00 -22.30 9.97
N GLY A 195 -31.25 -21.36 10.54
CA GLY A 195 -29.83 -21.17 10.30
C GLY A 195 -29.57 -20.28 9.07
N PRO A 196 -28.57 -19.39 9.12
CA PRO A 196 -28.50 -18.25 8.21
C PRO A 196 -28.00 -18.56 6.78
N VAL A 197 -27.18 -19.62 6.57
CA VAL A 197 -26.49 -19.85 5.28
C VAL A 197 -26.09 -21.32 5.10
N SER A 198 -25.99 -21.86 3.88
CA SER A 198 -25.43 -23.20 3.63
C SER A 198 -23.89 -23.22 3.74
N LYS A 199 -23.28 -24.34 4.14
CA LYS A 199 -21.81 -24.48 4.22
C LYS A 199 -21.10 -24.14 2.90
N LEU A 200 -21.71 -24.52 1.77
CA LEU A 200 -21.19 -24.20 0.45
C LEU A 200 -21.21 -22.69 0.18
N THR A 201 -22.32 -22.03 0.51
CA THR A 201 -22.45 -20.57 0.35
C THR A 201 -21.45 -19.83 1.24
N PHE A 202 -21.19 -20.31 2.46
CA PHE A 202 -20.15 -19.76 3.33
C PHE A 202 -18.75 -19.88 2.70
N LYS A 203 -18.39 -21.05 2.18
CA LYS A 203 -17.12 -21.27 1.47
C LYS A 203 -17.01 -20.39 0.23
N LEU A 204 -18.09 -20.23 -0.54
CA LEU A 204 -18.11 -19.37 -1.72
C LEU A 204 -17.90 -17.89 -1.34
N PHE A 205 -18.54 -17.42 -0.27
CA PHE A 205 -18.35 -16.06 0.23
C PHE A 205 -16.90 -15.82 0.66
N LEU A 206 -16.30 -16.77 1.36
CA LEU A 206 -14.89 -16.70 1.75
C LEU A 206 -13.97 -16.67 0.51
N ALA A 207 -14.25 -17.48 -0.51
CA ALA A 207 -13.49 -17.47 -1.76
C ALA A 207 -13.57 -16.12 -2.49
N ILE A 208 -14.75 -15.48 -2.50
CA ILE A 208 -14.94 -14.14 -3.06
C ILE A 208 -14.14 -13.10 -2.27
N LEU A 209 -14.15 -13.16 -0.93
CA LEU A 209 -13.35 -12.26 -0.10
C LEU A 209 -11.84 -12.45 -0.36
N CYS A 210 -11.36 -13.69 -0.44
CA CYS A 210 -9.97 -13.98 -0.78
C CYS A 210 -9.60 -13.45 -2.17
N SER A 211 -10.50 -13.59 -3.15
CA SER A 211 -10.34 -13.02 -4.49
C SER A 211 -10.21 -11.51 -4.47
N LEU A 212 -11.06 -10.81 -3.71
CA LEU A 212 -11.03 -9.34 -3.61
C LEU A 212 -9.76 -8.85 -2.93
N ILE A 213 -9.40 -9.45 -1.79
CA ILE A 213 -8.17 -9.11 -1.06
C ILE A 213 -6.94 -9.39 -1.94
N GLY A 214 -6.90 -10.54 -2.61
CA GLY A 214 -5.81 -10.91 -3.52
C GLY A 214 -5.68 -9.92 -4.69
N ALA A 215 -6.80 -9.52 -5.31
CA ALA A 215 -6.81 -8.50 -6.36
C ALA A 215 -6.23 -7.17 -5.86
N PHE A 216 -6.72 -6.68 -4.71
CA PHE A 216 -6.28 -5.40 -4.14
C PHE A 216 -4.82 -5.39 -3.71
N LEU A 217 -4.27 -6.53 -3.29
CA LEU A 217 -2.86 -6.66 -2.87
C LEU A 217 -1.90 -6.94 -4.03
N THR A 218 -2.38 -7.42 -5.19
CA THR A 218 -1.51 -7.80 -6.32
C THR A 218 -0.67 -6.62 -6.79
N PHE A 219 -1.30 -5.50 -7.11
CA PHE A 219 -0.58 -4.36 -7.67
C PHE A 219 0.37 -3.70 -6.65
N PRO A 220 -0.07 -3.39 -5.41
CA PRO A 220 0.84 -2.93 -4.36
C PRO A 220 1.98 -3.91 -4.10
N GLY A 221 1.70 -5.22 -4.15
CA GLY A 221 2.71 -6.27 -3.99
C GLY A 221 3.76 -6.28 -5.10
N LEU A 222 3.34 -6.17 -6.37
CA LEU A 222 4.26 -6.07 -7.50
C LEU A 222 5.12 -4.79 -7.42
N ARG A 223 4.51 -3.66 -7.03
CA ARG A 223 5.23 -2.39 -6.88
C ARG A 223 6.21 -2.42 -5.72
N LEU A 224 5.84 -3.07 -4.61
CA LEU A 224 6.72 -3.30 -3.46
C LEU A 224 7.92 -4.18 -3.87
N ALA A 225 7.68 -5.24 -4.66
CA ALA A 225 8.74 -6.10 -5.15
C ALA A 225 9.71 -5.36 -6.09
N GLN A 226 9.18 -4.54 -7.01
CA GLN A 226 10.02 -3.67 -7.86
C GLN A 226 10.83 -2.69 -7.02
N MET A 227 10.21 -1.99 -6.09
CA MET A 227 10.88 -1.06 -5.18
C MET A 227 11.98 -1.75 -4.36
N HIS A 228 11.76 -3.00 -3.92
CA HIS A 228 12.76 -3.80 -3.23
C HIS A 228 13.97 -4.11 -4.13
N LEU A 229 13.73 -4.56 -5.36
CA LEU A 229 14.81 -4.84 -6.33
C LEU A 229 15.61 -3.58 -6.67
N ASP A 230 14.94 -2.46 -6.90
CA ASP A 230 15.58 -1.17 -7.17
C ASP A 230 16.45 -0.74 -5.98
N ALA A 231 15.92 -0.84 -4.75
CA ALA A 231 16.67 -0.51 -3.54
C ALA A 231 17.89 -1.42 -3.32
N LEU A 232 17.80 -2.72 -3.63
CA LEU A 232 18.97 -3.63 -3.61
C LEU A 232 20.03 -3.22 -4.63
N SER A 233 19.60 -2.85 -5.84
CA SER A 233 20.53 -2.50 -6.92
C SER A 233 21.34 -1.23 -6.63
N LEU A 234 20.74 -0.28 -5.88
CA LEU A 234 21.34 1.01 -5.53
C LEU A 234 22.16 0.96 -4.23
N THR A 235 21.96 -0.07 -3.40
CA THR A 235 22.61 -0.15 -2.07
C THR A 235 23.89 -0.98 -2.15
N THR A 236 25.03 -0.40 -1.74
CA THR A 236 26.32 -1.10 -1.68
C THR A 236 26.62 -1.69 -0.29
N GLU A 237 25.97 -1.19 0.76
CA GLU A 237 26.22 -1.60 2.15
C GLU A 237 25.51 -2.91 2.51
N LYS A 238 26.27 -3.88 3.02
CA LYS A 238 25.75 -5.21 3.39
C LYS A 238 24.69 -5.17 4.49
N ILE A 239 24.84 -4.30 5.48
CA ILE A 239 23.89 -4.18 6.60
C ILE A 239 22.52 -3.74 6.07
N THR A 240 22.51 -2.68 5.26
CA THR A 240 21.29 -2.15 4.66
C THR A 240 20.62 -3.16 3.73
N GLN A 241 21.39 -3.94 2.96
CA GLN A 241 20.86 -5.06 2.17
C GLN A 241 20.18 -6.14 3.06
N THR A 242 20.82 -6.55 4.16
CA THR A 242 20.21 -7.54 5.08
C THR A 242 18.93 -7.03 5.70
N LEU A 243 18.87 -5.76 6.11
CA LEU A 243 17.65 -5.14 6.64
C LEU A 243 16.54 -5.10 5.59
N LEU A 244 16.89 -4.82 4.32
CA LEU A 244 15.92 -4.79 3.24
C LEU A 244 15.31 -6.16 2.97
N HIS A 245 16.11 -7.24 3.04
CA HIS A 245 15.60 -8.61 2.93
C HIS A 245 14.69 -8.97 4.11
N ILE A 246 15.07 -8.61 5.34
CA ILE A 246 14.23 -8.82 6.53
C ILE A 246 12.89 -8.11 6.37
N ASN A 247 12.90 -6.85 5.93
CA ASN A 247 11.67 -6.08 5.70
C ASN A 247 10.77 -6.73 4.63
N PHE A 248 11.35 -7.21 3.53
CA PHE A 248 10.60 -7.90 2.47
C PHE A 248 10.02 -9.25 2.94
N LEU A 249 10.72 -9.96 3.82
CA LEU A 249 10.29 -11.26 4.39
C LEU A 249 9.39 -11.15 5.62
N ALA A 250 9.34 -10.00 6.29
CA ALA A 250 8.58 -9.80 7.52
C ALA A 250 7.09 -10.21 7.42
N PRO A 251 6.37 -9.94 6.31
CA PRO A 251 4.99 -10.42 6.16
C PRO A 251 4.86 -11.95 6.16
N LEU A 252 5.88 -12.67 5.68
CA LEU A 252 5.89 -14.14 5.69
C LEU A 252 6.09 -14.69 7.11
N LEU A 253 6.95 -14.04 7.91
CA LEU A 253 7.15 -14.41 9.31
C LEU A 253 5.85 -14.31 10.11
N MET A 254 5.02 -13.30 9.84
CA MET A 254 3.71 -13.15 10.46
C MET A 254 2.71 -14.25 10.06
N VAL A 255 2.85 -14.86 8.88
CA VAL A 255 1.99 -15.98 8.43
C VAL A 255 2.44 -17.32 9.03
N LEU A 256 3.72 -17.42 9.41
CA LEU A 256 4.32 -18.61 10.02
C LEU A 256 4.11 -18.71 11.54
N LEU A 257 3.63 -17.64 12.18
CA LEU A 257 3.47 -17.49 13.62
C LEU A 257 2.01 -17.64 14.01
#